data_AF-A0AAX2S204-F1
#
_entry.id   AF-A0AAX2S204-F1
#
_cell.length_a   1.000
_cell.length_b   1.000
_cell.length_c   1.000
_cell.angle_alpha   90.00
_cell.angle_beta   90.00
_cell.angle_gamma   90.00
#
_symmetry.space_group_name_H-M   'P 1'
#
loop_
_entity.id
_entity.type
_entity.pdbx_description
1 polymer ?
#
loop_
_entity_poly.entity_id
_entity_poly.type
_entity_poly.pdbx_seq_one_letter_code
_entity_poly.pdbx_strand_id
1 'polypeptide(L)'
;MTEQNTRGQIPPKTYQRRSAITDEALKHFTEFYGEQENIQKEDIFYYIYGLLHSEDYREKYADNLSKQLPRIPRVKSAVDFWAFSNAGRELAHYHLNFETVPMYNGVLFTGGLSISNDRIVGGADSDFYVEKMKHPKRLNLETGKNEDDPTKVIYNKKFTLENIPEEAYGYAVNGKPALEWVIERQSVKVDKASGIVNDANDWAIETMQNPRYPMELFLRVVTVSLETNRIVANLPKMVI
;
A
#
# COMPACT_ATOMS: atom_id res chain seq x y z
N MET A 1 -9.25 -22.07 62.18
CA MET A 1 -10.11 -22.20 60.99
C MET A 1 -9.84 -21.00 60.11
N THR A 2 -8.97 -21.17 59.11
CA THR A 2 -8.66 -20.14 58.12
C THR A 2 -9.14 -20.69 56.78
N GLU A 3 -10.33 -20.25 56.37
CA GLU A 3 -10.88 -20.55 55.06
C GLU A 3 -10.01 -19.89 53.98
N GLN A 4 -9.39 -20.72 53.14
CA GLN A 4 -8.71 -20.27 51.94
C GLN A 4 -9.76 -19.88 50.90
N ASN A 5 -9.74 -18.60 50.53
CA ASN A 5 -10.55 -18.01 49.47
C ASN A 5 -10.10 -18.54 48.11
N THR A 6 -10.72 -19.62 47.63
CA THR A 6 -10.59 -20.10 46.25
C THR A 6 -11.39 -19.17 45.32
N ARG A 7 -10.81 -18.02 44.96
CA ARG A 7 -11.25 -17.26 43.79
C ARG A 7 -11.02 -18.12 42.56
N GLY A 8 -12.10 -18.55 41.92
CA GLY A 8 -12.07 -19.30 40.66
C GLY A 8 -11.22 -18.58 39.62
N GLN A 9 -10.07 -19.18 39.29
CA GLN A 9 -9.27 -18.76 38.16
C GLN A 9 -10.02 -19.18 36.89
N ILE A 10 -10.48 -18.20 36.12
CA ILE A 10 -11.03 -18.45 34.78
C ILE A 10 -9.85 -18.94 33.93
N PRO A 11 -9.92 -20.14 33.31
CA PRO A 11 -8.84 -20.63 32.49
C PRO A 11 -8.57 -19.66 31.32
N PRO A 12 -7.29 -19.45 30.95
CA PRO A 12 -6.95 -18.53 29.87
C PRO A 12 -7.66 -18.98 28.58
N LYS A 13 -8.39 -18.06 27.94
CA LYS A 13 -9.02 -18.31 26.64
C LYS A 13 -7.94 -18.64 25.61
N THR A 14 -7.87 -19.90 25.18
CA THR A 14 -7.00 -20.31 24.07
C THR A 14 -7.70 -20.04 22.74
N TYR A 15 -7.11 -19.18 21.91
CA TYR A 15 -7.60 -18.90 20.57
C TYR A 15 -7.07 -19.95 19.58
N GLN A 16 -7.95 -20.50 18.74
CA GLN A 16 -7.57 -21.38 17.63
C GLN A 16 -7.73 -20.63 16.31
N ARG A 17 -6.67 -20.59 15.50
CA ARG A 17 -6.72 -20.03 14.14
C ARG A 17 -7.40 -21.04 13.21
N ARG A 18 -8.33 -20.55 12.38
CA ARG A 18 -9.00 -21.33 11.33
C ARG A 18 -8.95 -20.56 10.01
N SER A 19 -8.96 -21.28 8.89
CA SER A 19 -9.04 -20.61 7.58
C SER A 19 -10.43 -20.01 7.38
N ALA A 20 -10.49 -18.78 6.86
CA ALA A 20 -11.75 -18.12 6.50
C ALA A 20 -12.25 -18.54 5.10
N ILE A 21 -11.40 -19.14 4.27
CA ILE A 21 -11.84 -19.78 3.02
C ILE A 21 -12.43 -21.14 3.40
N THR A 22 -13.69 -21.34 3.04
CA THR A 22 -14.41 -22.57 3.41
C THR A 22 -14.00 -23.74 2.51
N ASP A 23 -14.30 -24.97 2.94
CA ASP A 23 -14.02 -26.16 2.12
C ASP A 23 -14.92 -26.20 0.89
N GLU A 24 -16.13 -25.65 0.98
CA GLU A 24 -17.04 -25.49 -0.16
C GLU A 24 -16.47 -24.53 -1.20
N ALA A 25 -15.85 -23.41 -0.77
CA ALA A 25 -15.18 -22.50 -1.67
C ALA A 25 -13.97 -23.17 -2.35
N LEU A 26 -13.17 -23.94 -1.60
CA LEU A 26 -12.07 -24.71 -2.18
C LEU A 26 -12.58 -25.67 -3.26
N LYS A 27 -13.59 -26.46 -2.92
CA LYS A 27 -14.22 -27.42 -3.82
C LYS A 27 -14.77 -26.77 -5.10
N HIS A 28 -15.38 -25.59 -4.97
CA HIS A 28 -15.90 -24.82 -6.12
C HIS A 28 -14.83 -24.48 -7.17
N PHE A 29 -13.58 -24.27 -6.75
CA PHE A 29 -12.46 -24.01 -7.63
C PHE A 29 -11.83 -25.32 -8.14
N THR A 30 -11.58 -26.28 -7.26
CA THR A 30 -10.91 -27.55 -7.65
C THR A 30 -11.77 -28.40 -8.60
N GLU A 31 -13.10 -28.42 -8.44
CA GLU A 31 -14.00 -29.12 -9.37
C GLU A 31 -13.99 -28.52 -10.79
N PHE A 32 -13.73 -27.22 -10.91
CA PHE A 32 -13.72 -26.53 -12.20
C PHE A 32 -12.38 -26.64 -12.93
N TYR A 33 -11.27 -26.47 -12.21
CA TYR A 33 -9.93 -26.51 -12.78
C TYR A 33 -9.31 -27.92 -12.79
N GLY A 34 -9.84 -28.83 -11.99
CA GLY A 34 -9.37 -30.21 -11.84
C GLY A 34 -8.42 -30.38 -10.64
N GLU A 35 -8.47 -31.55 -10.02
CA GLU A 35 -7.70 -31.85 -8.80
C GLU A 35 -6.18 -31.83 -9.03
N GLN A 36 -5.73 -32.06 -10.27
CA GLN A 36 -4.30 -32.05 -10.63
C GLN A 36 -3.63 -30.68 -10.46
N GLU A 37 -4.41 -29.59 -10.45
CA GLU A 37 -3.88 -28.25 -10.20
C GLU A 37 -3.45 -28.07 -8.73
N ASN A 38 -3.93 -28.90 -7.81
CA ASN A 38 -3.60 -28.84 -6.38
C ASN A 38 -3.82 -27.45 -5.74
N ILE A 39 -4.88 -26.74 -6.16
CA ILE A 39 -5.26 -25.42 -5.64
C ILE A 39 -5.49 -25.51 -4.14
N GLN A 40 -4.88 -24.62 -3.37
CA GLN A 40 -5.09 -24.47 -1.94
C GLN A 40 -5.94 -23.23 -1.61
N LYS A 41 -6.47 -23.19 -0.38
CA LYS A 41 -7.24 -22.04 0.12
C LYS A 41 -6.49 -20.71 0.02
N GLU A 42 -5.18 -20.75 0.20
CA GLU A 42 -4.33 -19.58 0.10
C GLU A 42 -4.20 -19.08 -1.35
N ASP A 43 -4.15 -19.99 -2.33
CA ASP A 43 -4.14 -19.62 -3.75
C ASP A 43 -5.44 -18.92 -4.14
N ILE A 44 -6.58 -19.33 -3.57
CA ILE A 44 -7.86 -18.65 -3.76
C ILE A 44 -7.81 -17.22 -3.20
N PHE A 45 -7.21 -17.03 -2.02
CA PHE A 45 -7.07 -15.70 -1.43
C PHE A 45 -6.27 -14.76 -2.35
N TYR A 46 -5.12 -15.23 -2.85
CA TYR A 46 -4.30 -14.40 -3.74
C TYR A 46 -4.88 -14.26 -5.14
N TYR A 47 -5.57 -15.28 -5.65
CA TYR A 47 -6.36 -15.17 -6.88
C TYR A 47 -7.38 -14.03 -6.78
N ILE A 48 -8.13 -13.96 -5.68
CA ILE A 48 -9.08 -12.87 -5.43
C ILE A 48 -8.34 -11.54 -5.39
N TYR A 49 -7.22 -11.47 -4.68
CA TYR A 49 -6.45 -10.22 -4.57
C TYR A 49 -5.94 -9.72 -5.93
N GLY A 50 -5.40 -10.61 -6.77
CA GLY A 50 -4.98 -10.27 -8.13
C GLY A 50 -6.14 -9.88 -9.03
N LEU A 51 -7.25 -10.63 -8.99
CA LEU A 51 -8.44 -10.35 -9.80
C LEU A 51 -9.05 -8.98 -9.49
N LEU A 52 -9.08 -8.58 -8.21
CA LEU A 52 -9.61 -7.27 -7.81
C LEU A 52 -8.76 -6.08 -8.32
N HIS A 53 -7.53 -6.34 -8.76
CA HIS A 53 -6.67 -5.36 -9.41
C HIS A 53 -6.80 -5.37 -10.95
N SER A 54 -7.53 -6.32 -11.53
CA SER A 54 -7.80 -6.36 -12.98
C SER A 54 -8.66 -5.18 -13.42
N GLU A 55 -8.19 -4.42 -14.40
CA GLU A 55 -8.98 -3.35 -15.03
C GLU A 55 -10.23 -3.93 -15.70
N ASP A 56 -10.10 -5.03 -16.45
CA ASP A 56 -11.24 -5.74 -17.06
C ASP A 56 -12.32 -6.09 -16.04
N TYR A 57 -11.95 -6.57 -14.84
CA TYR A 57 -12.90 -6.88 -13.77
C TYR A 57 -13.59 -5.61 -13.26
N ARG A 58 -12.80 -4.57 -12.96
CA ARG A 58 -13.30 -3.31 -12.41
C ARG A 58 -14.24 -2.59 -13.38
N GLU A 59 -13.92 -2.60 -14.67
CA GLU A 59 -14.74 -2.01 -15.73
C GLU A 59 -16.02 -2.82 -15.95
N LYS A 60 -15.90 -4.13 -16.15
CA LYS A 60 -17.06 -5.01 -16.44
C LYS A 60 -18.09 -4.99 -15.31
N TYR A 61 -17.66 -4.82 -14.06
CA TYR A 61 -18.53 -4.86 -12.89
C TYR A 61 -18.66 -3.51 -12.16
N ALA A 62 -18.28 -2.38 -12.77
CA ALA A 62 -18.26 -1.05 -12.14
C ALA A 62 -19.59 -0.69 -11.43
N ASP A 63 -20.72 -0.88 -12.10
CA ASP A 63 -22.05 -0.60 -11.56
C ASP A 63 -22.39 -1.45 -10.32
N ASN A 64 -21.92 -2.69 -10.29
CA ASN A 64 -22.13 -3.59 -9.15
C ASN A 64 -21.20 -3.24 -8.00
N LEU A 65 -19.91 -2.98 -8.28
CA LEU A 65 -18.92 -2.64 -7.27
C LEU A 65 -19.25 -1.34 -6.52
N SER A 66 -19.98 -0.42 -7.16
CA SER A 66 -20.47 0.80 -6.51
C SER A 66 -21.67 0.59 -5.58
N LYS A 67 -22.36 -0.57 -5.64
CA LYS A 67 -23.66 -0.81 -4.96
C LYS A 67 -23.69 -2.03 -4.05
N GLN A 68 -22.82 -3.01 -4.26
CA GLN A 68 -22.84 -4.29 -3.54
C GLN A 68 -21.43 -4.87 -3.38
N LEU A 69 -21.31 -5.88 -2.50
CA LEU A 69 -20.06 -6.59 -2.30
C LEU A 69 -19.57 -7.28 -3.59
N PRO A 70 -18.25 -7.31 -3.85
CA PRO A 70 -17.69 -7.98 -5.02
C PRO A 70 -18.08 -9.47 -5.05
N ARG A 71 -18.45 -9.95 -6.25
CA ARG A 71 -18.61 -11.38 -6.53
C ARG A 71 -17.43 -11.83 -7.37
N ILE A 72 -16.85 -12.97 -7.00
CA ILE A 72 -15.61 -13.46 -7.59
C ILE A 72 -15.93 -14.51 -8.64
N PRO A 73 -15.76 -14.24 -9.94
CA PRO A 73 -15.87 -15.25 -10.98
C PRO A 73 -14.66 -16.19 -10.97
N ARG A 74 -14.81 -17.35 -11.61
CA ARG A 74 -13.71 -18.20 -12.06
C ARG A 74 -13.34 -17.74 -13.47
N VAL A 75 -12.05 -17.51 -13.73
CA VAL A 75 -11.54 -17.31 -15.08
C VAL A 75 -11.53 -18.62 -15.85
N LYS A 76 -11.56 -18.55 -17.19
CA LYS A 76 -11.81 -19.67 -18.08
C LYS A 76 -10.80 -20.81 -17.95
N SER A 77 -9.52 -20.51 -17.68
CA SER A 77 -8.45 -21.49 -17.65
C SER A 77 -7.71 -21.53 -16.31
N ALA A 78 -7.15 -22.68 -15.96
CA ALA A 78 -6.29 -22.82 -14.79
C ALA A 78 -5.01 -21.97 -14.92
N VAL A 79 -4.52 -21.80 -16.15
CA VAL A 79 -3.36 -20.93 -16.45
C VAL A 79 -3.65 -19.49 -16.03
N ASP A 80 -4.82 -18.96 -16.39
CA ASP A 80 -5.22 -17.61 -15.98
C ASP A 80 -5.45 -17.52 -14.46
N PHE A 81 -6.01 -18.56 -13.84
CA PHE A 81 -6.16 -18.62 -12.38
C PHE A 81 -4.81 -18.47 -11.68
N TRP A 82 -3.79 -19.23 -12.12
CA TRP A 82 -2.45 -19.16 -11.55
C TRP A 82 -1.77 -17.83 -11.85
N ALA A 83 -1.97 -17.26 -13.03
CA ALA A 83 -1.46 -15.93 -13.36
C ALA A 83 -2.03 -14.85 -12.41
N PHE A 84 -3.33 -14.85 -12.16
CA PHE A 84 -3.96 -13.95 -11.19
C PHE A 84 -3.51 -14.22 -9.74
N SER A 85 -3.41 -15.49 -9.34
CA SER A 85 -2.92 -15.88 -8.01
C SER A 85 -1.49 -15.40 -7.77
N ASN A 86 -0.59 -15.63 -8.72
CA ASN A 86 0.82 -15.23 -8.61
C ASN A 86 0.97 -13.71 -8.58
N ALA A 87 0.25 -12.98 -9.44
CA ALA A 87 0.20 -11.53 -9.39
C ALA A 87 -0.36 -11.02 -8.05
N GLY A 88 -1.39 -11.68 -7.51
CA GLY A 88 -1.93 -11.36 -6.20
C GLY A 88 -0.94 -11.57 -5.06
N ARG A 89 -0.12 -12.64 -5.11
CA ARG A 89 0.97 -12.87 -4.15
C ARG A 89 2.02 -11.76 -4.23
N GLU A 90 2.40 -11.37 -5.43
CA GLU A 90 3.37 -10.31 -5.68
C GLU A 90 2.85 -8.94 -5.21
N LEU A 91 1.61 -8.57 -5.54
CA LEU A 91 0.96 -7.36 -5.02
C LEU A 91 0.91 -7.36 -3.50
N ALA A 92 0.51 -8.47 -2.88
CA ALA A 92 0.45 -8.57 -1.44
C ALA A 92 1.83 -8.44 -0.78
N HIS A 93 2.89 -8.94 -1.42
CA HIS A 93 4.25 -8.72 -0.94
C HIS A 93 4.56 -7.22 -0.84
N TYR A 94 4.34 -6.45 -1.90
CA TYR A 94 4.59 -5.00 -1.87
C TYR A 94 3.67 -4.25 -0.90
N HIS A 95 2.39 -4.60 -0.85
CA HIS A 95 1.41 -3.89 -0.02
C HIS A 95 1.53 -4.23 1.48
N LEU A 96 1.99 -5.43 1.85
CA LEU A 96 2.25 -5.78 3.26
C LEU A 96 3.59 -5.23 3.74
N ASN A 97 4.57 -5.11 2.83
CA ASN A 97 5.92 -4.66 3.15
C ASN A 97 6.18 -3.21 2.71
N PHE A 98 5.13 -2.40 2.50
CA PHE A 98 5.24 -1.04 1.94
C PHE A 98 6.18 -0.11 2.73
N GLU A 99 6.39 -0.40 4.03
CA GLU A 99 7.31 0.33 4.90
C GLU A 99 8.75 -0.18 4.85
N THR A 100 9.03 -1.32 4.20
CA THR A 100 10.32 -2.03 4.24
C THR A 100 10.87 -2.46 2.88
N VAL A 101 10.10 -2.33 1.79
CA VAL A 101 10.63 -2.49 0.44
C VAL A 101 11.76 -1.48 0.17
N PRO A 102 12.67 -1.74 -0.80
CA PRO A 102 13.72 -0.80 -1.13
C PRO A 102 13.18 0.57 -1.52
N MET A 103 13.82 1.64 -1.03
CA MET A 103 13.50 2.99 -1.44
C MET A 103 13.77 3.20 -2.92
N TYR A 104 12.90 3.97 -3.57
CA TYR A 104 13.17 4.44 -4.91
C TYR A 104 14.42 5.34 -4.92
N ASN A 105 15.44 4.91 -5.66
CA ASN A 105 16.76 5.55 -5.67
C ASN A 105 16.99 6.50 -6.86
N GLY A 106 16.01 6.64 -7.76
CA GLY A 106 16.09 7.53 -8.92
C GLY A 106 15.80 9.00 -8.60
N VAL A 107 15.47 9.34 -7.35
CA VAL A 107 15.25 10.72 -6.92
C VAL A 107 16.55 11.52 -6.87
N LEU A 108 16.45 12.81 -7.18
CA LEU A 108 17.51 13.79 -6.95
C LEU A 108 17.16 14.60 -5.70
N PHE A 109 18.08 14.66 -4.74
CA PHE A 109 17.89 15.46 -3.53
C PHE A 109 18.48 16.85 -3.69
N THR A 110 17.74 17.85 -3.23
CA THR A 110 18.34 19.14 -2.83
C THR A 110 18.70 19.11 -1.35
N GLY A 111 19.76 19.81 -0.94
CA GLY A 111 20.18 19.88 0.47
C GLY A 111 21.21 18.84 0.91
N GLY A 112 21.93 18.21 -0.03
CA GLY A 112 23.10 17.36 0.27
C GLY A 112 22.77 15.97 0.79
N LEU A 113 21.56 15.47 0.52
CA LEU A 113 21.16 14.10 0.81
C LEU A 113 21.53 13.16 -0.36
N SER A 114 21.70 11.88 -0.05
CA SER A 114 21.81 10.81 -1.04
C SER A 114 21.26 9.50 -0.47
N ILE A 115 21.05 8.49 -1.33
CA ILE A 115 20.70 7.14 -0.89
C ILE A 115 21.92 6.23 -1.08
N SER A 116 22.30 5.50 -0.04
CA SER A 116 23.34 4.48 -0.09
C SER A 116 22.95 3.29 0.77
N ASN A 117 23.04 2.08 0.23
CA ASN A 117 22.65 0.83 0.91
C ASN A 117 21.25 0.91 1.56
N ASP A 118 20.27 1.39 0.78
CA ASP A 118 18.87 1.59 1.21
C ASP A 118 18.73 2.45 2.48
N ARG A 119 19.60 3.48 2.61
CA ARG A 119 19.55 4.46 3.69
C ARG A 119 19.78 5.86 3.15
N ILE A 120 19.09 6.84 3.73
CA ILE A 120 19.33 8.25 3.45
C ILE A 120 20.59 8.69 4.19
N VAL A 121 21.59 9.17 3.45
CA VAL A 121 22.86 9.70 3.96
C VAL A 121 22.84 11.23 3.87
N GLY A 122 23.36 11.90 4.91
CA GLY A 122 23.39 13.36 5.02
C GLY A 122 22.27 13.92 5.90
N GLY A 123 22.39 15.19 6.30
CA GLY A 123 21.47 15.87 7.22
C GLY A 123 21.57 15.38 8.67
N ALA A 124 21.22 16.23 9.62
CA ALA A 124 20.98 15.84 11.01
C ALA A 124 19.54 15.33 11.17
N ASP A 125 19.27 14.52 12.18
CA ASP A 125 17.93 13.97 12.42
C ASP A 125 16.84 15.05 12.59
N SER A 126 17.19 16.16 13.24
CA SER A 126 16.30 17.34 13.37
C SER A 126 15.93 17.97 12.02
N ASP A 127 16.71 17.73 10.97
CA ASP A 127 16.46 18.28 9.64
C ASP A 127 15.31 17.57 8.92
N PHE A 128 14.91 16.38 9.40
CA PHE A 128 13.85 15.56 8.81
C PHE A 128 12.47 15.85 9.40
N TYR A 129 12.35 16.81 10.32
CA TYR A 129 11.04 17.23 10.80
C TYR A 129 10.18 17.75 9.64
N VAL A 130 8.97 17.21 9.51
CA VAL A 130 8.01 17.57 8.46
C VAL A 130 6.79 18.27 9.04
N GLU A 131 6.56 19.52 8.65
CA GLU A 131 5.31 20.22 8.93
C GLU A 131 4.23 19.80 7.93
N LYS A 132 4.53 19.91 6.63
CA LYS A 132 3.64 19.54 5.53
C LYS A 132 4.43 19.41 4.23
N MET A 133 4.37 18.23 3.61
CA MET A 133 4.88 18.02 2.25
C MET A 133 3.95 18.67 1.23
N LYS A 134 4.49 19.10 0.09
CA LYS A 134 3.69 19.63 -1.03
C LYS A 134 4.42 19.56 -2.37
N HIS A 135 3.64 19.50 -3.44
CA HIS A 135 4.16 19.76 -4.78
C HIS A 135 4.43 21.26 -4.97
N PRO A 136 5.54 21.63 -5.63
CA PRO A 136 5.64 22.96 -6.21
C PRO A 136 4.65 23.09 -7.38
N LYS A 137 4.41 24.33 -7.81
CA LYS A 137 3.60 24.59 -9.00
C LYS A 137 4.47 24.61 -10.26
N ARG A 138 3.99 24.00 -11.33
CA ARG A 138 4.56 24.02 -12.68
C ARG A 138 3.53 24.56 -13.66
N LEU A 139 3.96 25.37 -14.63
CA LEU A 139 3.09 25.82 -15.70
C LEU A 139 2.77 24.64 -16.62
N ASN A 140 1.50 24.27 -16.70
CA ASN A 140 1.01 23.36 -17.71
C ASN A 140 0.84 24.14 -19.02
N LEU A 141 1.62 23.77 -20.05
CA LEU A 141 1.63 24.47 -21.34
C LEU A 141 0.35 24.23 -22.15
N GLU A 142 -0.37 23.13 -21.90
CA GLU A 142 -1.62 22.80 -22.59
C GLU A 142 -2.79 23.58 -22.00
N THR A 143 -2.87 23.67 -20.66
CA THR A 143 -3.96 24.36 -19.97
C THR A 143 -3.68 25.84 -19.72
N GLY A 144 -2.41 26.26 -19.81
CA GLY A 144 -1.93 27.60 -19.48
C GLY A 144 -2.01 27.92 -17.97
N LYS A 145 -2.25 26.92 -17.11
CA LYS A 145 -2.44 27.10 -15.66
C LYS A 145 -1.24 26.57 -14.88
N ASN A 146 -1.04 27.14 -13.70
CA ASN A 146 -0.09 26.60 -12.72
C ASN A 146 -0.75 25.45 -11.97
N GLU A 147 -0.25 24.23 -12.20
CA GLU A 147 -0.74 22.99 -11.62
C GLU A 147 0.35 22.37 -10.71
N ASP A 148 -0.01 21.38 -9.89
CA ASP A 148 0.98 20.68 -9.06
C ASP A 148 1.97 19.92 -9.95
N ASP A 149 3.26 19.99 -9.62
CA ASP A 149 4.33 19.27 -10.29
C ASP A 149 4.60 17.94 -9.58
N PRO A 150 4.08 16.79 -10.09
CA PRO A 150 4.24 15.50 -9.44
C PRO A 150 5.69 15.00 -9.44
N THR A 151 6.56 15.58 -10.29
CA THR A 151 7.97 15.21 -10.38
C THR A 151 8.81 15.73 -9.21
N LYS A 152 8.23 16.61 -8.38
CA LYS A 152 8.89 17.23 -7.24
C LYS A 152 8.02 17.21 -6.00
N VAL A 153 8.65 16.97 -4.84
CA VAL A 153 8.01 17.12 -3.52
C VAL A 153 8.92 17.97 -2.65
N ILE A 154 8.39 19.12 -2.24
CA ILE A 154 8.99 19.92 -1.17
C ILE A 154 8.67 19.20 0.13
N TYR A 155 9.68 18.57 0.73
CA TYR A 155 9.54 17.85 1.99
C TYR A 155 9.45 18.84 3.16
N ASN A 156 10.39 19.79 3.23
CA ASN A 156 10.38 20.90 4.17
C ASN A 156 11.24 22.07 3.61
N LYS A 157 11.64 23.02 4.47
CA LYS A 157 12.47 24.17 4.05
C LYS A 157 13.90 23.79 3.66
N LYS A 158 14.39 22.60 4.03
CA LYS A 158 15.76 22.14 3.79
C LYS A 158 15.85 21.17 2.62
N PHE A 159 14.84 20.32 2.44
CA PHE A 159 14.90 19.22 1.49
C PHE A 159 13.75 19.28 0.47
N THR A 160 14.11 19.07 -0.80
CA THR A 160 13.18 18.80 -1.90
C THR A 160 13.62 17.52 -2.59
N LEU A 161 12.66 16.65 -2.87
CA LEU A 161 12.81 15.47 -3.71
C LEU A 161 12.44 15.85 -5.14
N GLU A 162 13.32 15.59 -6.10
CA GLU A 162 13.08 15.81 -7.52
C GLU A 162 13.25 14.51 -8.30
N ASN A 163 12.84 14.50 -9.57
CA ASN A 163 12.90 13.34 -10.45
C ASN A 163 12.06 12.15 -9.95
N ILE A 164 10.89 12.44 -9.36
CA ILE A 164 9.89 11.43 -9.04
C ILE A 164 9.17 11.02 -10.34
N PRO A 165 9.09 9.72 -10.68
CA PRO A 165 8.38 9.28 -11.88
C PRO A 165 6.89 9.63 -11.82
N GLU A 166 6.37 10.32 -12.83
CA GLU A 166 4.94 10.71 -12.88
C GLU A 166 4.02 9.47 -12.89
N GLU A 167 4.48 8.37 -13.50
CA GLU A 167 3.76 7.10 -13.54
C GLU A 167 3.51 6.51 -12.14
N ALA A 168 4.31 6.84 -11.12
CA ALA A 168 4.07 6.40 -9.74
C ALA A 168 2.75 6.93 -9.16
N TYR A 169 2.19 8.01 -9.71
CA TYR A 169 0.88 8.54 -9.29
C TYR A 169 -0.30 7.77 -9.90
N GLY A 170 -0.04 6.84 -10.84
CA GLY A 170 -1.08 5.98 -11.43
C GLY A 170 -1.69 4.98 -10.45
N TYR A 171 -0.95 4.59 -9.41
CA TYR A 171 -1.48 3.69 -8.38
C TYR A 171 -2.36 4.47 -7.38
N ALA A 172 -3.67 4.32 -7.51
CA ALA A 172 -4.66 5.01 -6.67
C ALA A 172 -5.41 4.05 -5.74
N VAL A 173 -5.54 4.45 -4.48
CA VAL A 173 -6.31 3.76 -3.44
C VAL A 173 -7.36 4.73 -2.90
N ASN A 174 -8.63 4.31 -2.90
CA ASN A 174 -9.76 5.13 -2.46
C ASN A 174 -9.87 6.48 -3.21
N GLY A 175 -9.60 6.48 -4.51
CA GLY A 175 -9.71 7.65 -5.39
C GLY A 175 -8.56 8.65 -5.30
N LYS A 176 -7.47 8.33 -4.59
CA LYS A 176 -6.29 9.17 -4.44
C LYS A 176 -5.00 8.37 -4.68
N PRO A 177 -3.99 8.93 -5.38
CA PRO A 177 -2.69 8.29 -5.52
C PRO A 177 -2.07 7.90 -4.17
N ALA A 178 -1.38 6.76 -4.10
CA ALA A 178 -0.77 6.32 -2.84
C ALA A 178 0.25 7.33 -2.30
N LEU A 179 1.00 8.01 -3.17
CA LEU A 179 1.96 9.05 -2.80
C LEU A 179 1.27 10.25 -2.12
N GLU A 180 0.09 10.64 -2.62
CA GLU A 180 -0.71 11.74 -2.06
C GLU A 180 -1.24 11.40 -0.65
N TRP A 181 -1.51 10.12 -0.37
CA TRP A 181 -1.81 9.69 0.99
C TRP A 181 -0.64 9.91 1.94
N VAL A 182 0.60 9.62 1.52
CA VAL A 182 1.79 9.86 2.34
C VAL A 182 1.97 11.36 2.57
N ILE A 183 1.91 12.17 1.51
CA ILE A 183 2.01 13.64 1.58
C ILE A 183 0.98 14.24 2.53
N GLU A 184 -0.25 13.74 2.49
CA GLU A 184 -1.32 14.24 3.37
C GLU A 184 -1.19 13.76 4.82
N ARG A 185 -0.79 12.50 5.04
CA ARG A 185 -0.80 11.87 6.36
C ARG A 185 0.47 12.13 7.15
N GLN A 186 1.62 12.25 6.49
CA GLN A 186 2.89 12.62 7.10
C GLN A 186 2.99 14.14 7.23
N SER A 187 2.16 14.71 8.11
CA SER A 187 2.10 16.15 8.39
C SER A 187 1.66 16.43 9.82
N VAL A 188 1.87 17.66 10.27
CA VAL A 188 1.35 18.16 11.54
C VAL A 188 -0.04 18.75 11.30
N LYS A 189 -1.05 18.24 12.00
CA LYS A 189 -2.43 18.72 11.93
C LYS A 189 -2.96 19.03 13.32
N VAL A 190 -3.67 20.15 13.46
CA VAL A 190 -4.36 20.50 14.70
C VAL A 190 -5.86 20.41 14.47
N ASP A 191 -6.55 19.59 15.25
CA ASP A 191 -8.00 19.56 15.24
C ASP A 191 -8.54 20.86 15.85
N LYS A 192 -9.37 21.58 15.10
CA LYS A 192 -9.83 22.93 15.51
C LYS A 192 -10.76 22.91 16.71
N ALA A 193 -11.51 21.82 16.91
CA ALA A 193 -12.50 21.75 17.97
C ALA A 193 -11.87 21.35 19.32
N SER A 194 -11.01 20.33 19.30
CA SER A 194 -10.36 19.80 20.50
C SER A 194 -9.01 20.46 20.80
N GLY A 195 -8.37 21.09 19.81
CA GLY A 195 -6.99 21.60 19.92
C GLY A 195 -5.93 20.50 19.94
N ILE A 196 -6.30 19.23 19.76
CA ILE A 196 -5.36 18.11 19.75
C ILE A 196 -4.46 18.21 18.52
N VAL A 197 -3.15 18.18 18.77
CA VAL A 197 -2.12 18.13 17.74
C VAL A 197 -1.89 16.66 17.39
N ASN A 198 -1.99 16.36 16.10
CA ASN A 198 -1.56 15.11 15.50
C ASN A 198 -0.27 15.41 14.73
N ASP A 199 0.86 15.08 15.33
CA ASP A 199 2.18 15.23 14.74
C ASP A 199 2.69 13.87 14.26
N ALA A 200 2.81 13.70 12.95
CA ALA A 200 3.32 12.45 12.37
C ALA A 200 4.79 12.17 12.74
N ASN A 201 5.56 13.19 13.13
CA ASN A 201 6.95 13.04 13.55
C ASN A 201 7.06 12.31 14.90
N ASP A 202 6.05 12.39 15.77
CA ASP A 202 6.03 11.67 17.05
C ASP A 202 6.12 10.16 16.83
N TRP A 203 5.38 9.62 15.85
CA TRP A 203 5.48 8.20 15.49
C TRP A 203 6.88 7.83 14.99
N ALA A 204 7.46 8.67 14.12
CA ALA A 204 8.79 8.46 13.56
C ALA A 204 9.87 8.45 14.66
N ILE A 205 9.78 9.34 15.64
CA ILE A 205 10.76 9.52 16.70
C ILE A 205 10.55 8.51 17.83
N GLU A 206 9.33 8.40 18.34
CA GLU A 206 9.05 7.64 19.57
C GLU A 206 8.85 6.15 19.31
N THR A 207 8.22 5.78 18.19
CA THR A 207 7.90 4.38 17.88
C THR A 207 8.89 3.77 16.91
N MET A 208 9.14 4.43 15.78
CA MET A 208 10.05 3.91 14.77
C MET A 208 11.52 4.13 15.13
N GLN A 209 11.82 5.04 16.06
CA GLN A 209 13.19 5.47 16.40
C GLN A 209 14.00 5.86 15.16
N ASN A 210 13.32 6.44 14.17
CA ASN A 210 13.88 6.84 12.88
C ASN A 210 13.24 8.15 12.43
N PRO A 211 13.87 9.31 12.72
CA PRO A 211 13.37 10.63 12.29
C PRO A 211 13.26 10.78 10.76
N ARG A 212 13.94 9.93 9.99
CA ARG A 212 13.91 9.92 8.51
C ARG A 212 12.71 9.14 7.96
N TYR A 213 12.01 8.40 8.82
CA TYR A 213 10.90 7.53 8.46
C TYR A 213 9.87 8.16 7.50
N PRO A 214 9.41 9.42 7.68
CA PRO A 214 8.42 9.99 6.75
C PRO A 214 8.95 10.14 5.31
N MET A 215 10.22 10.51 5.16
CA MET A 215 10.87 10.61 3.84
C MET A 215 11.13 9.23 3.26
N GLU A 216 11.63 8.29 4.05
CA GLU A 216 11.85 6.90 3.62
C GLU A 216 10.55 6.26 3.17
N LEU A 217 9.48 6.41 3.96
CA LEU A 217 8.14 5.91 3.64
C LEU A 217 7.67 6.43 2.28
N PHE A 218 7.84 7.73 2.03
CA PHE A 218 7.48 8.31 0.74
C PHE A 218 8.24 7.62 -0.41
N LEU A 219 9.56 7.46 -0.29
CA LEU A 219 10.40 6.82 -1.30
C LEU A 219 10.09 5.33 -1.49
N ARG A 220 9.73 4.61 -0.42
CA ARG A 220 9.28 3.22 -0.50
C ARG A 220 7.92 3.11 -1.19
N VAL A 221 7.00 4.03 -0.90
CA VAL A 221 5.69 4.09 -1.56
C VAL A 221 5.81 4.47 -3.04
N VAL A 222 6.83 5.23 -3.46
CA VAL A 222 7.17 5.38 -4.88
C VAL A 222 7.46 4.01 -5.50
N THR A 223 8.34 3.20 -4.89
CA THR A 223 8.63 1.83 -5.36
C THR A 223 7.38 0.96 -5.41
N VAL A 224 6.58 0.95 -4.33
CA VAL A 224 5.32 0.18 -4.28
C VAL A 224 4.41 0.56 -5.44
N SER A 225 4.20 1.85 -5.69
CA SER A 225 3.35 2.29 -6.79
C SER A 225 3.84 1.84 -8.16
N LEU A 226 5.14 1.95 -8.42
CA LEU A 226 5.74 1.52 -9.69
C LEU A 226 5.58 0.02 -9.90
N GLU A 227 5.88 -0.78 -8.87
CA GLU A 227 5.76 -2.23 -8.93
C GLU A 227 4.31 -2.68 -9.05
N THR A 228 3.39 -2.04 -8.33
CA THR A 228 1.95 -2.31 -8.48
C THR A 228 1.47 -2.00 -9.88
N ASN A 229 1.83 -0.85 -10.45
CA ASN A 229 1.48 -0.52 -11.83
C ASN A 229 2.05 -1.54 -12.82
N ARG A 230 3.32 -1.96 -12.64
CA ARG A 230 3.95 -2.99 -13.47
C ARG A 230 3.19 -4.32 -13.40
N ILE A 231 2.80 -4.77 -12.20
CA ILE A 231 2.09 -6.03 -12.03
C ILE A 231 0.72 -5.96 -12.68
N VAL A 232 -0.03 -4.88 -12.43
CA VAL A 232 -1.38 -4.68 -12.99
C VAL A 232 -1.36 -4.63 -14.51
N ALA A 233 -0.39 -3.91 -15.11
CA ALA A 233 -0.23 -3.84 -16.56
C ALA A 233 0.09 -5.19 -17.22
N ASN A 234 0.60 -6.16 -16.46
CA ASN A 234 0.94 -7.51 -16.95
C ASN A 234 -0.10 -8.58 -16.58
N LEU A 235 -1.24 -8.20 -15.97
CA LEU A 235 -2.32 -9.14 -15.70
C LEU A 235 -2.89 -9.71 -17.02
N PRO A 236 -3.28 -11.00 -17.05
CA PRO A 236 -3.94 -11.57 -18.22
C PRO A 236 -5.32 -10.93 -18.41
N LYS A 237 -5.83 -10.97 -19.65
CA LYS A 237 -7.21 -10.55 -19.93
C LYS A 237 -8.19 -11.42 -19.16
N MET A 238 -9.21 -10.79 -18.58
CA MET A 238 -10.23 -11.52 -17.83
C MET A 238 -11.22 -12.18 -18.78
N VAL A 239 -11.01 -13.46 -19.07
CA VAL A 239 -11.97 -14.31 -19.80
C VAL A 239 -12.67 -15.21 -18.78
N ILE A 240 -14.00 -15.12 -18.71
CA ILE A 240 -14.87 -15.92 -17.82
C ILE A 240 -15.75 -16.87 -18.62
#